data_AF-A0A377DHN2-F1
#
_entry.id   AF-A0A377DHN2-F1
#
_cell.length_a   1.000
_cell.length_b   1.000
_cell.length_c   1.000
_cell.angle_alpha   90.00
_cell.angle_beta   90.00
_cell.angle_gamma   90.00
#
_symmetry.space_group_name_H-M   'P 1'
#
loop_
_entity.id
_entity.type
_entity.pdbx_description
1 polymer ?
#
loop_
_entity_poly.entity_id
_entity_poly.type
_entity_poly.pdbx_seq_one_letter_code
_entity_poly.pdbx_strand_id
1 'polypeptide(L)'
;MEQLLQEQGYEPGVIISFRYILCTFIDEAALGNGWSNKNEWIKQSLLVHFHNEAWGGEKVFILLERLIREPKRYQDLLEFLWLCFSLGFRGRYKVAAQDQGEFEQIYRRLYHVLHKLRGDAPFPLLHQDKKTQGGRYQLISRLTIKHIFCGGVVVLALFYLFYLLRLDSQTQDILHQLNKLLR
;
A
#
# COMPACT_ATOMS: atom_id res chain seq x y z
N MET A 1 -8.42 -10.54 9.44
CA MET A 1 -8.82 -9.13 9.24
C MET A 1 -10.29 -8.92 9.51
N GLU A 2 -11.21 -9.72 8.96
CA GLU A 2 -12.65 -9.55 9.19
C GLU A 2 -13.07 -9.68 10.65
N GLN A 3 -12.61 -10.72 11.36
CA GLN A 3 -12.88 -10.88 12.80
C GLN A 3 -12.38 -9.67 13.61
N LEU A 4 -11.20 -9.15 13.30
CA LEU A 4 -10.65 -7.97 13.97
C LEU A 4 -11.51 -6.70 13.75
N LEU A 5 -12.03 -6.51 12.54
CA LEU A 5 -12.91 -5.37 12.23
C LEU A 5 -14.28 -5.53 12.89
N GLN A 6 -14.80 -6.75 12.98
CA GLN A 6 -16.04 -7.04 13.71
C GLN A 6 -15.88 -6.77 15.21
N GLU A 7 -14.76 -7.19 15.80
CA GLU A 7 -14.44 -6.90 17.21
C GLU A 7 -14.29 -5.40 17.49
N GLN A 8 -13.86 -4.62 16.49
CA GLN A 8 -13.78 -3.16 16.56
C GLN A 8 -15.12 -2.45 16.35
N GLY A 9 -16.20 -3.21 16.10
CA GLY A 9 -17.56 -2.67 15.97
C GLY A 9 -17.89 -2.11 14.58
N TYR A 10 -17.13 -2.45 13.54
CA TYR A 10 -17.48 -2.03 12.18
C TYR A 10 -18.71 -2.78 11.67
N GLU A 11 -19.59 -2.05 10.98
CA GLU A 11 -20.76 -2.63 10.34
C GLU A 11 -20.35 -3.67 9.28
N PRO A 12 -21.07 -4.80 9.15
CA PRO A 12 -20.73 -5.84 8.18
C PRO A 12 -20.59 -5.32 6.74
N GLY A 13 -21.43 -4.35 6.34
CA GLY A 13 -21.35 -3.71 5.03
C GLY A 13 -20.05 -2.94 4.79
N VAL A 14 -19.47 -2.34 5.83
CA VAL A 14 -18.18 -1.64 5.78
C VAL A 14 -17.04 -2.63 5.59
N ILE A 15 -17.10 -3.78 6.28
CA ILE A 15 -16.08 -4.85 6.18
C ILE A 15 -16.09 -5.46 4.77
N ILE A 16 -17.27 -5.73 4.21
CA ILE A 16 -17.42 -6.24 2.84
C ILE A 16 -16.87 -5.23 1.83
N SER A 17 -17.19 -3.94 2.01
CA SER A 17 -16.70 -2.86 1.15
C SER A 17 -15.18 -2.72 1.22
N PHE A 18 -14.59 -2.79 2.42
CA PHE A 18 -13.15 -2.76 2.63
C PHE A 18 -12.46 -3.91 1.90
N ARG A 19 -12.95 -5.15 2.10
CA ARG A 19 -12.39 -6.34 1.45
C ARG A 19 -12.46 -6.20 -0.07
N TYR A 20 -13.59 -5.75 -0.59
CA TYR A 20 -13.78 -5.53 -2.02
C TYR A 20 -12.72 -4.58 -2.60
N ILE A 21 -12.53 -3.42 -1.96
CA ILE A 21 -11.55 -2.42 -2.40
C ILE A 21 -10.13 -2.99 -2.31
N LEU A 22 -9.81 -3.68 -1.22
CA LEU A 22 -8.48 -4.27 -1.01
C LEU A 22 -8.17 -5.34 -2.06
N CYS A 23 -9.09 -6.27 -2.32
CA CYS A 23 -8.93 -7.29 -3.36
C CYS A 23 -8.72 -6.66 -4.73
N THR A 24 -9.55 -5.65 -5.08
CA THR A 24 -9.43 -4.94 -6.36
C THR A 24 -8.09 -4.22 -6.50
N PHE A 25 -7.62 -3.57 -5.42
CA PHE A 25 -6.33 -2.89 -5.39
C PHE A 25 -5.15 -3.83 -5.61
N ILE A 26 -5.13 -4.97 -4.88
CA ILE A 26 -4.05 -5.96 -5.00
C ILE A 26 -4.08 -6.60 -6.39
N ASP A 27 -5.26 -6.93 -6.92
CA ASP A 27 -5.41 -7.50 -8.25
C ASP A 27 -4.84 -6.54 -9.33
N GLU A 28 -5.13 -5.24 -9.24
CA GLU A 28 -4.59 -4.26 -10.17
C GLU A 28 -3.07 -4.10 -10.07
N ALA A 29 -2.51 -4.09 -8.85
CA ALA A 29 -1.07 -4.01 -8.61
C ALA A 29 -0.35 -5.26 -9.13
N ALA A 30 -0.93 -6.45 -8.93
CA ALA A 30 -0.42 -7.72 -9.45
C ALA A 30 -0.38 -7.73 -10.98
N LEU A 31 -1.46 -7.28 -11.63
CA LEU A 31 -1.53 -7.15 -13.08
C LEU A 31 -0.53 -6.13 -13.63
N GLY A 32 -0.36 -4.99 -12.95
CA GLY A 32 0.61 -3.95 -13.33
C GLY A 32 2.07 -4.40 -13.25
N ASN A 33 2.40 -5.25 -12.28
CA ASN A 33 3.77 -5.77 -12.07
C ASN A 33 4.08 -7.04 -12.88
N GLY A 34 3.19 -7.45 -13.80
CA GLY A 34 3.42 -8.60 -14.68
C GLY A 34 3.28 -9.96 -14.00
N TRP A 35 2.68 -10.04 -12.80
CA TRP A 35 2.40 -11.34 -12.14
C TRP A 35 1.42 -12.21 -12.93
N SER A 36 0.71 -11.59 -13.88
CA SER A 36 -0.12 -12.23 -14.91
C SER A 36 0.62 -13.29 -15.75
N ASN A 37 1.84 -13.01 -16.22
CA ASN A 37 2.54 -13.86 -17.19
C ASN A 37 3.02 -15.20 -16.63
N LYS A 38 2.93 -15.42 -15.30
CA LYS A 38 3.25 -16.69 -14.63
C LYS A 38 2.01 -17.55 -14.33
N ASN A 39 0.84 -17.21 -14.90
CA ASN A 39 -0.31 -18.08 -15.18
C ASN A 39 -1.28 -18.52 -14.07
N GLU A 40 -1.20 -18.01 -12.84
CA GLU A 40 -2.18 -18.34 -11.79
C GLU A 40 -3.09 -17.16 -11.42
N TRP A 41 -2.55 -15.95 -11.28
CA TRP A 41 -3.28 -14.79 -10.74
C TRP A 41 -4.48 -14.35 -11.59
N ILE A 42 -4.39 -14.43 -12.93
CA ILE A 42 -5.51 -14.10 -13.82
C ILE A 42 -6.64 -15.13 -13.70
N LYS A 43 -6.31 -16.41 -13.44
CA LYS A 43 -7.31 -17.49 -13.39
C LYS A 43 -8.11 -17.49 -12.09
N GLN A 44 -7.51 -17.02 -11.00
CA GLN A 44 -8.13 -16.92 -9.68
C GLN A 44 -7.69 -15.62 -8.98
N SER A 45 -8.17 -14.47 -9.46
CA SER A 45 -7.90 -13.20 -8.80
C SER A 45 -8.51 -13.18 -7.40
N LEU A 46 -8.00 -12.34 -6.50
CA LEU A 46 -8.56 -12.22 -5.15
C LEU A 46 -10.01 -11.77 -5.19
N LEU A 47 -10.35 -10.86 -6.11
CA LEU A 47 -11.72 -10.41 -6.30
C LEU A 47 -12.64 -11.53 -6.78
N VAL A 48 -12.18 -12.38 -7.70
CA VAL A 48 -12.95 -13.56 -8.14
C VAL A 48 -13.14 -14.52 -6.97
N HIS A 49 -12.11 -14.79 -6.19
CA HIS A 49 -12.18 -15.71 -5.05
C HIS A 49 -13.15 -15.24 -3.96
N PHE A 50 -13.10 -13.97 -3.56
CA PHE A 50 -13.87 -13.45 -2.42
C PHE A 50 -15.22 -12.81 -2.77
N HIS A 51 -15.38 -12.37 -4.02
CA HIS A 51 -16.56 -11.61 -4.47
C HIS A 51 -17.17 -12.17 -5.76
N ASN A 52 -16.60 -13.23 -6.35
CA ASN A 52 -17.04 -13.82 -7.62
C ASN A 52 -17.17 -12.80 -8.75
N GLU A 53 -16.27 -11.80 -8.76
CA GLU A 53 -16.22 -10.70 -9.72
C GLU A 53 -14.83 -10.58 -10.33
N ALA A 54 -14.75 -10.40 -11.66
CA ALA A 54 -13.49 -10.29 -12.37
C ALA A 54 -13.05 -8.85 -12.68
N TRP A 55 -13.96 -7.87 -12.57
CA TRP A 55 -13.75 -6.48 -12.98
C TRP A 55 -14.22 -5.49 -11.91
N GLY A 56 -13.38 -5.24 -10.90
CA GLY A 56 -13.73 -4.34 -9.78
C GLY A 56 -13.37 -2.87 -9.97
N GLY A 57 -12.52 -2.56 -10.97
CA GLY A 57 -11.94 -1.23 -11.16
C GLY A 57 -12.96 -0.11 -11.38
N GLU A 58 -14.15 -0.41 -11.91
CA GLU A 58 -15.26 0.55 -12.03
C GLU A 58 -16.13 0.62 -10.78
N LYS A 59 -16.45 -0.55 -10.19
CA LYS A 59 -17.32 -0.64 -9.02
C LYS A 59 -16.74 0.07 -7.80
N VAL A 60 -15.41 0.13 -7.68
CA VAL A 60 -14.73 0.94 -6.65
C VAL A 60 -15.12 2.42 -6.74
N PHE A 61 -15.28 2.99 -7.94
CA PHE A 61 -15.72 4.38 -8.10
C PHE A 61 -17.21 4.56 -7.79
N ILE A 62 -18.06 3.58 -8.15
CA ILE A 62 -19.48 3.58 -7.75
C ILE A 62 -19.61 3.53 -6.23
N LEU A 63 -18.77 2.70 -5.58
CA LEU A 63 -18.72 2.60 -4.13
C LEU A 63 -18.25 3.93 -3.51
N LEU A 64 -17.19 4.55 -4.06
CA LEU A 64 -16.71 5.86 -3.63
C LEU A 64 -17.82 6.92 -3.65
N GLU A 65 -18.61 7.00 -4.71
CA GLU A 65 -19.73 7.95 -4.80
C GLU A 65 -20.78 7.74 -3.72
N ARG A 66 -21.05 6.49 -3.32
CA ARG A 66 -21.97 6.18 -2.22
C ARG A 66 -21.36 6.58 -0.87
N LEU A 67 -20.10 6.25 -0.64
CA LEU A 67 -19.41 6.54 0.62
C LEU A 67 -19.26 8.06 0.86
N ILE A 68 -19.02 8.84 -0.20
CA ILE A 68 -18.91 10.31 -0.12
C ILE A 68 -20.21 10.98 0.36
N ARG A 69 -21.39 10.33 0.22
CA ARG A 69 -22.68 10.90 0.69
C ARG A 69 -22.79 10.93 2.22
N GLU A 70 -22.15 9.98 2.91
CA GLU A 70 -22.10 9.90 4.38
C GLU A 70 -20.65 9.90 4.87
N PRO A 71 -19.89 10.99 4.63
CA PRO A 71 -18.43 10.96 4.73
C PRO A 71 -17.94 10.81 6.17
N LYS A 72 -18.72 11.26 7.16
CA LYS A 72 -18.43 11.06 8.60
C LYS A 72 -18.56 9.58 9.01
N ARG A 73 -19.55 8.87 8.46
CA ARG A 73 -19.80 7.46 8.78
C ARG A 73 -18.76 6.55 8.16
N TYR A 74 -18.34 6.87 6.93
CA TYR A 74 -17.41 6.07 6.14
C TYR A 74 -16.01 6.66 6.06
N GLN A 75 -15.62 7.48 7.04
CA GLN A 75 -14.34 8.20 7.02
C GLN A 75 -13.15 7.25 6.78
N ASP A 76 -13.08 6.14 7.50
CA ASP A 76 -11.97 5.19 7.39
C ASP A 76 -11.88 4.53 6.00
N LEU A 77 -13.02 4.20 5.38
CA LEU A 77 -13.06 3.67 4.02
C LEU A 77 -12.64 4.71 2.99
N LEU A 78 -13.06 5.97 3.16
CA LEU A 78 -12.67 7.07 2.29
C LEU A 78 -11.16 7.34 2.41
N GLU A 79 -10.60 7.30 3.62
CA GLU A 79 -9.14 7.41 3.83
C GLU A 79 -8.39 6.24 3.18
N PHE A 80 -8.91 5.01 3.32
CA PHE A 80 -8.33 3.84 2.67
C PHE A 80 -8.33 3.97 1.13
N LEU A 81 -9.43 4.43 0.53
CA LEU A 81 -9.50 4.71 -0.91
C LEU A 81 -8.49 5.79 -1.34
N TRP A 82 -8.37 6.86 -0.55
CA TRP A 82 -7.39 7.91 -0.83
C TRP A 82 -5.96 7.37 -0.80
N LEU A 83 -5.63 6.46 0.13
CA LEU A 83 -4.35 5.76 0.16
C LEU A 83 -4.16 4.88 -1.08
N CYS A 84 -5.15 4.07 -1.48
CA CYS A 84 -5.07 3.26 -2.70
C CYS A 84 -4.79 4.13 -3.94
N PHE A 85 -5.48 5.27 -4.08
CA PHE A 85 -5.29 6.20 -5.21
C PHE A 85 -3.89 6.82 -5.21
N SER A 86 -3.38 7.17 -4.02
CA SER A 86 -2.03 7.69 -3.82
C SER A 86 -0.95 6.66 -4.16
N LEU A 87 -1.22 5.37 -3.92
CA LEU A 87 -0.33 4.25 -4.24
C LEU A 87 -0.39 3.84 -5.73
N GLY A 88 -1.16 4.55 -6.55
CA GLY A 88 -1.18 4.34 -8.00
C GLY A 88 -2.35 3.51 -8.51
N PHE A 89 -3.36 3.22 -7.68
CA PHE A 89 -4.62 2.64 -8.17
C PHE A 89 -5.29 3.61 -9.15
N ARG A 90 -5.72 3.08 -10.30
CA ARG A 90 -6.41 3.84 -11.36
C ARG A 90 -7.72 3.18 -11.78
N GLY A 91 -7.90 1.88 -11.58
CA GLY A 91 -9.12 1.18 -11.97
C GLY A 91 -9.46 1.39 -13.44
N ARG A 92 -10.72 1.79 -13.71
CA ARG A 92 -11.18 2.08 -15.07
C ARG A 92 -10.38 3.16 -15.82
N TYR A 93 -9.70 4.04 -15.09
CA TYR A 93 -8.94 5.15 -15.67
C TYR A 93 -7.51 4.78 -16.12
N LYS A 94 -7.16 3.49 -16.13
CA LYS A 94 -5.82 3.03 -16.53
C LYS A 94 -5.55 3.12 -18.04
N VAL A 95 -6.59 3.10 -18.89
CA VAL A 95 -6.46 2.83 -20.34
C VAL A 95 -6.53 4.09 -21.21
N ALA A 96 -7.06 5.22 -20.73
CA ALA A 96 -7.27 6.42 -21.55
C ALA A 96 -6.50 7.63 -21.01
N ALA A 97 -5.65 8.22 -21.85
CA ALA A 97 -4.97 9.49 -21.55
C ALA A 97 -5.96 10.65 -21.35
N GLN A 98 -7.12 10.61 -22.02
CA GLN A 98 -8.21 11.57 -21.88
C GLN A 98 -8.80 11.57 -20.46
N ASP A 99 -8.87 10.41 -19.81
CA ASP A 99 -9.57 10.27 -18.53
C ASP A 99 -8.69 10.57 -17.30
N GLN A 100 -7.41 10.89 -17.51
CA GLN A 100 -6.53 11.29 -16.40
C GLN A 100 -7.03 12.56 -15.71
N GLY A 101 -7.67 13.46 -16.46
CA GLY A 101 -8.31 14.66 -15.91
C GLY A 101 -9.49 14.33 -14.99
N GLU A 102 -10.32 13.35 -15.35
CA GLU A 102 -11.46 12.92 -14.53
C GLU A 102 -11.01 12.24 -13.23
N PHE A 103 -10.01 11.36 -13.32
CA PHE A 103 -9.42 10.74 -12.13
C PHE A 103 -8.89 11.79 -11.16
N GLU A 104 -8.14 12.78 -11.66
CA GLU A 104 -7.56 13.84 -10.84
C GLU A 104 -8.65 14.70 -10.16
N GLN A 105 -9.76 14.99 -10.85
CA GLN A 105 -10.90 15.68 -10.26
C GLN A 105 -11.54 14.86 -9.12
N ILE A 106 -11.73 13.55 -9.33
CA ILE A 106 -12.27 12.65 -8.31
C ILE A 106 -11.32 12.57 -7.11
N TYR A 107 -10.02 12.43 -7.35
CA TYR A 107 -9.00 12.37 -6.32
C TYR A 107 -8.97 13.66 -5.47
N ARG A 108 -9.02 14.83 -6.10
CA ARG A 108 -9.13 16.13 -5.42
C ARG A 108 -10.41 16.27 -4.62
N ARG A 109 -11.54 15.81 -5.16
CA ARG A 109 -12.82 15.82 -4.45
C ARG A 109 -12.76 14.95 -3.19
N LEU A 110 -12.21 13.74 -3.29
CA LEU A 110 -12.01 12.85 -2.15
C LEU A 110 -11.10 13.49 -1.09
N TYR A 111 -9.98 14.07 -1.52
CA TYR A 111 -9.07 14.80 -0.63
C TYR A 111 -9.79 15.95 0.10
N HIS A 112 -10.57 16.76 -0.61
CA HIS A 112 -11.29 17.88 -0.01
C HIS A 112 -12.34 17.42 1.01
N VAL A 113 -13.07 16.34 0.71
CA VAL A 113 -14.02 15.73 1.65
C VAL A 113 -13.29 15.28 2.93
N LEU A 114 -12.18 14.56 2.80
CA LEU A 114 -11.40 14.09 3.95
C LEU A 114 -10.77 15.24 4.76
N HIS A 115 -10.25 16.26 4.09
CA HIS A 115 -9.66 17.43 4.75
C HIS A 115 -10.70 18.15 5.60
N LYS A 116 -11.92 18.34 5.08
CA LYS A 116 -13.02 18.94 5.83
C LYS A 116 -13.44 18.12 7.05
N LEU A 117 -13.35 16.80 6.99
CA LEU A 117 -13.67 15.92 8.13
C LEU A 117 -12.64 16.00 9.26
N ARG A 118 -11.36 16.19 8.92
CA ARG A 118 -10.28 16.34 9.91
C ARG A 118 -10.35 17.65 10.69
N GLY A 119 -11.11 18.62 10.20
CA GLY A 119 -11.25 19.96 10.77
C GLY A 119 -10.03 20.82 10.51
N ASP A 120 -10.21 22.15 10.58
CA ASP A 120 -9.08 23.06 10.75
C ASP A 120 -8.45 22.72 12.09
N ALA A 121 -7.24 22.14 12.08
CA ALA A 121 -6.55 21.79 13.31
C ALA A 121 -6.46 23.03 14.22
N PRO A 122 -7.14 23.06 15.38
CA PRO A 122 -6.86 24.09 16.35
C PRO A 122 -5.46 23.78 16.89
N PHE A 123 -4.53 24.70 16.63
CA PHE A 123 -3.26 24.75 17.36
C PHE A 123 -3.54 24.69 18.89
N PRO A 124 -2.66 24.07 19.67
CA PRO A 124 -2.98 22.93 20.52
C PRO A 124 -3.77 23.34 21.77
N LEU A 125 -4.91 22.70 21.99
CA LEU A 125 -5.47 22.58 23.32
C LEU A 125 -5.43 21.10 23.71
N LEU A 126 -4.41 20.79 24.51
CA LEU A 126 -4.42 19.65 25.43
C LEU A 126 -5.80 19.58 26.09
N HIS A 127 -6.38 18.38 26.10
CA HIS A 127 -7.73 18.04 26.55
C HIS A 127 -8.85 18.23 25.51
N GLN A 128 -9.06 17.18 24.72
CA GLN A 128 -10.42 16.69 24.57
C GLN A 128 -10.48 15.17 24.64
N ASP A 129 -11.41 14.73 25.46
CA ASP A 129 -11.69 13.42 26.04
C ASP A 129 -11.49 12.23 25.08
N LYS A 130 -10.58 11.34 25.48
CA LYS A 130 -10.39 10.01 24.89
C LYS A 130 -11.54 9.10 25.33
N LYS A 131 -12.69 9.21 24.66
CA LYS A 131 -13.61 8.09 24.55
C LYS A 131 -14.05 7.97 23.10
N THR A 132 -13.84 6.77 22.56
CA THR A 132 -14.22 6.29 21.22
C THR A 132 -13.48 6.89 20.02
N GLN A 133 -12.18 6.60 19.85
CA GLN A 133 -11.61 6.42 18.51
C GLN A 133 -10.60 5.27 18.52
N GLY A 134 -11.02 4.16 17.91
CA GLY A 134 -10.24 2.95 17.76
C GLY A 134 -9.00 3.17 16.89
N GLY A 135 -7.98 2.36 17.17
CA GLY A 135 -7.25 1.72 16.09
C GLY A 135 -6.41 2.60 15.16
N ARG A 136 -5.52 3.43 15.72
CA ARG A 136 -4.10 3.45 15.33
C ARG A 136 -3.78 3.25 13.82
N TYR A 137 -4.30 4.10 12.93
CA TYR A 137 -3.75 4.26 11.56
C TYR A 137 -2.39 5.00 11.51
N GLN A 138 -1.75 5.22 12.67
CA GLN A 138 -0.38 5.75 12.75
C GLN A 138 0.70 4.67 12.57
N LEU A 139 0.34 3.38 12.53
CA LEU A 139 1.32 2.30 12.46
C LEU A 139 1.93 2.14 11.05
N ILE A 140 1.14 2.34 9.99
CA ILE A 140 1.53 2.02 8.61
C ILE A 140 2.46 3.10 8.02
N SER A 141 2.31 4.37 8.42
CA SER A 141 3.15 5.47 7.91
C SER A 141 4.59 5.45 8.49
N ARG A 142 4.79 4.95 9.72
CA ARG A 142 6.12 4.93 10.36
C ARG A 142 6.91 3.64 10.13
N LEU A 143 6.25 2.51 9.84
CA LEU A 143 6.92 1.22 9.66
C LEU A 143 7.45 1.04 8.22
N THR A 144 6.69 1.44 7.20
CA THR A 144 7.04 1.09 5.80
C THR A 144 8.33 1.77 5.30
N ILE A 145 8.56 3.05 5.62
CA ILE A 145 9.76 3.77 5.14
C ILE A 145 11.02 3.33 5.91
N LYS A 146 10.92 3.12 7.23
CA LYS A 146 12.07 2.76 8.08
C LYS A 146 12.59 1.35 7.80
N HIS A 147 11.71 0.38 7.57
CA HIS A 147 12.14 -0.99 7.28
C HIS A 147 12.73 -1.15 5.88
N ILE A 148 12.23 -0.41 4.87
CA ILE A 148 12.81 -0.39 3.52
C ILE A 148 14.25 0.16 3.56
N PHE A 149 14.47 1.27 4.28
CA PHE A 149 15.80 1.87 4.40
C PHE A 149 16.77 0.97 5.19
N CYS A 150 16.29 0.38 6.30
CA CYS A 150 17.09 -0.53 7.11
C CYS A 150 17.47 -1.81 6.33
N GLY A 151 16.53 -2.37 5.57
CA GLY A 151 16.77 -3.54 4.72
C GLY A 151 17.80 -3.28 3.62
N GLY A 152 17.72 -2.13 2.95
CA GLY A 152 18.70 -1.74 1.92
C GLY A 152 20.13 -1.64 2.46
N VAL A 153 20.31 -1.03 3.63
CA VAL A 153 21.61 -0.90 4.29
C VAL A 153 22.18 -2.27 4.69
N VAL A 154 21.34 -3.18 5.22
CA VAL A 154 21.77 -4.53 5.60
C VAL A 154 22.20 -5.34 4.37
N VAL A 155 21.45 -5.29 3.27
CA VAL A 155 21.82 -5.99 2.03
C VAL A 155 23.14 -5.46 1.47
N LEU A 156 23.33 -4.14 1.44
CA LEU A 156 24.60 -3.52 1.01
C LEU A 156 25.77 -3.92 1.91
N ALA A 157 25.58 -3.96 3.23
CA ALA A 157 26.60 -4.38 4.18
C ALA A 157 26.98 -5.85 4.01
N LEU A 158 26.01 -6.74 3.81
CA LEU A 158 26.27 -8.16 3.53
C LEU A 158 27.01 -8.36 2.20
N PHE A 159 26.63 -7.61 1.16
CA PHE A 159 27.29 -7.66 -0.14
C PHE A 159 28.75 -7.17 -0.03
N TYR A 160 28.99 -6.08 0.71
CA TYR A 160 30.32 -5.55 0.96
C TYR A 160 31.19 -6.52 1.77
N LEU A 161 30.63 -7.13 2.82
CA LEU A 161 31.33 -8.12 3.64
C LEU A 161 31.68 -9.39 2.84
N PHE A 162 30.76 -9.85 1.99
CA PHE A 162 31.02 -10.94 1.06
C PHE A 162 32.16 -10.59 0.09
N TYR A 163 32.19 -9.36 -0.43
CA TYR A 163 33.25 -8.89 -1.31
C TYR A 163 34.62 -8.85 -0.61
N LEU A 164 34.67 -8.38 0.65
CA LEU A 164 35.90 -8.37 1.44
C LEU A 164 36.43 -9.77 1.75
N LEU A 165 35.56 -10.70 2.15
CA LEU A 165 35.97 -12.09 2.39
C LEU A 165 36.47 -12.77 1.11
N ARG A 166 35.85 -12.46 -0.04
CA ARG A 166 36.31 -12.96 -1.34
C ARG A 166 37.65 -12.33 -1.74
N LEU A 167 37.89 -11.05 -1.43
CA LEU A 167 39.16 -10.37 -1.69
C LEU A 167 40.32 -10.89 -0.82
N ASP A 168 40.05 -11.28 0.42
CA ASP A 168 41.07 -11.85 1.31
C ASP A 168 41.65 -13.15 0.74
N SER A 169 40.79 -14.00 0.15
CA SER A 169 41.23 -15.22 -0.53
C SER A 169 42.14 -14.95 -1.73
N GLN A 170 41.93 -13.86 -2.49
CA GLN A 170 42.80 -13.49 -3.62
C GLN A 170 44.08 -12.77 -3.18
N THR A 171 44.04 -12.05 -2.05
CA THR A 171 45.19 -11.29 -1.55
C THR A 171 46.29 -12.23 -1.03
N GLN A 172 45.91 -13.35 -0.40
CA GLN A 172 46.88 -14.36 0.05
C GLN A 172 47.60 -15.06 -1.10
N ASP A 173 46.89 -15.36 -2.20
CA ASP A 173 47.49 -16.01 -3.38
C ASP A 173 48.55 -15.12 -4.04
N ILE A 174 48.30 -13.80 -4.13
CA ILE A 174 49.24 -12.83 -4.71
C ILE A 174 50.47 -12.65 -3.80
N LEU A 175 50.29 -12.58 -2.47
CA LEU A 175 51.40 -12.51 -1.51
C LEU A 175 52.25 -13.79 -1.52
N HIS A 176 51.61 -14.95 -1.71
CA HIS A 176 52.31 -16.21 -1.76
C HIS A 176 53.13 -16.37 -3.06
N GLN A 177 52.64 -15.84 -4.19
CA GLN A 177 53.38 -15.78 -5.45
C GLN A 177 54.58 -14.80 -5.39
N LEU A 178 54.41 -13.64 -4.76
CA LEU A 178 55.50 -12.67 -4.56
C LEU A 178 56.63 -13.26 -3.69
N ASN A 179 56.29 -13.97 -2.61
CA ASN A 179 57.29 -14.60 -1.74
C ASN A 179 57.99 -15.80 -2.40
N LYS A 180 57.37 -16.41 -3.43
CA LYS A 180 57.94 -17.51 -4.21
C LYS A 180 58.88 -17.03 -5.33
N LEU A 181 58.77 -15.77 -5.75
CA LEU A 181 59.64 -15.13 -6.76
C LEU A 181 60.85 -14.41 -6.15
N LEU A 182 60.84 -14.17 -4.84
CA LEU A 182 61.90 -13.47 -4.09
C LEU A 182 62.87 -14.42 -3.36
N ARG A 183 62.82 -15.72 -3.64
CA ARG A 183 63.72 -16.76 -3.14
C ARG A 183 64.20 -17.62 -4.29
#